data_AF-A0A519ZCJ2-F1
#
_entry.id   AF-A0A519ZCJ2-F1
#
_cell.length_a   1.000
_cell.length_b   1.000
_cell.length_c   1.000
_cell.angle_alpha   90.00
_cell.angle_beta   90.00
_cell.angle_gamma   90.00
#
_symmetry.space_group_name_H-M   'P 1'
#
loop_
_entity.id
_entity.type
_entity.pdbx_description
1 polymer ?
#
loop_
_entity_poly.entity_id
_entity_poly.type
_entity_poly.pdbx_seq_one_letter_code
_entity_poly.pdbx_strand_id
1 'polypeptide(L)'
;YNVLWGSKSTELRPTTKFKITDIVPGKSDTLKGVTPQLRIPLINSVVQANILNSTFISGSDFVKIFGGLKVSINKTASSGPLGIAFFDFAGMNSKLELYFKKDKAGGGRDTVLAEFPISTSRNPVAATFTHNYTGTAVATQLSNPSVQYPITYLQGLAGVRTKISFPHLQKFANSVGKIVINKAELVVPISTGTDGLPFAAAKRLGLYRTDIAGQRQDITDRLYFAAQYGDTAGGDPFFGGYFDSLKKQYVFIVTNYIQQLLDGRETDYGTYLMVTPQSEFLYQTPSGSSAERVVIGSGAKNPAGTPINPTNKIQLNIYYTKVN
;
A
#
# COMPACT_ATOMS: atom_id res chain seq x y z
N TYR A 1 20.52 -7.27 -15.25
CA TYR A 1 20.77 -7.82 -13.90
C TYR A 1 21.19 -9.27 -14.08
N ASN A 2 22.48 -9.53 -14.37
CA ASN A 2 22.89 -10.81 -15.00
C ASN A 2 23.68 -11.74 -14.07
N VAL A 3 23.87 -11.37 -12.80
CA VAL A 3 24.66 -12.16 -11.83
C VAL A 3 23.80 -12.47 -10.61
N LEU A 4 23.67 -13.75 -10.29
CA LEU A 4 23.02 -14.21 -9.06
C LEU A 4 24.00 -14.07 -7.90
N TRP A 5 23.74 -13.13 -7.00
CA TRP A 5 24.61 -12.87 -5.85
C TRP A 5 24.36 -13.81 -4.66
N GLY A 6 23.16 -14.35 -4.55
CA GLY A 6 22.74 -15.17 -3.42
C GLY A 6 21.30 -15.64 -3.60
N SER A 7 20.94 -16.71 -2.89
CA SER A 7 19.57 -17.22 -2.87
C SER A 7 19.27 -17.87 -1.52
N LYS A 8 17.99 -17.93 -1.17
CA LYS A 8 17.52 -18.61 0.04
C LYS A 8 16.11 -19.16 -0.19
N SER A 9 15.93 -20.43 0.13
CA SER A 9 14.60 -21.01 0.28
C SER A 9 14.20 -20.89 1.75
N THR A 10 13.12 -20.16 2.05
CA THR A 10 12.63 -19.98 3.41
C THR A 10 11.17 -19.54 3.41
N GLU A 11 10.45 -19.93 4.45
CA GLU A 11 9.21 -19.28 4.84
C GLU A 11 9.55 -17.98 5.58
N LEU A 12 8.83 -16.89 5.30
CA LEU A 12 8.99 -15.63 6.03
C LEU A 12 8.19 -15.68 7.33
N ARG A 13 8.87 -15.44 8.45
CA ARG A 13 8.26 -15.44 9.80
C ARG A 13 8.46 -14.07 10.45
N PRO A 14 7.61 -13.08 10.14
CA PRO A 14 7.83 -11.67 10.50
C PRO A 14 7.79 -11.40 12.01
N THR A 15 7.34 -12.36 12.83
CA THR A 15 7.27 -12.24 14.30
C THR A 15 8.26 -13.16 15.03
N THR A 16 8.95 -14.05 14.33
CA THR A 16 9.82 -15.05 14.96
C THR A 16 11.25 -14.54 15.10
N LYS A 17 11.69 -14.34 16.34
CA LYS A 17 13.08 -14.03 16.67
C LYS A 17 13.98 -15.26 16.46
N PHE A 18 15.24 -15.03 16.15
CA PHE A 18 16.26 -16.08 16.03
C PHE A 18 17.62 -15.57 16.51
N LYS A 19 18.62 -16.45 16.55
CA LYS A 19 19.99 -16.12 16.95
C LYS A 19 20.93 -16.14 15.75
N ILE A 20 21.91 -15.25 15.74
CA ILE A 20 23.02 -15.23 14.78
C ILE A 20 24.36 -15.24 15.53
N THR A 21 25.42 -15.63 14.84
CA THR A 21 26.79 -15.44 15.32
C THR A 21 27.18 -13.96 15.16
N ASP A 22 27.55 -13.33 16.27
CA ASP A 22 28.05 -11.96 16.37
C ASP A 22 29.58 -12.01 16.37
N ILE A 23 30.20 -11.31 15.42
CA ILE A 23 31.66 -11.29 15.27
C ILE A 23 32.24 -10.27 16.23
N VAL A 24 33.13 -10.70 17.12
CA VAL A 24 33.70 -9.83 18.17
C VAL A 24 35.19 -9.61 17.88
N PRO A 25 35.60 -8.38 17.49
CA PRO A 25 37.00 -8.12 17.17
C PRO A 25 37.95 -8.52 18.30
N GLY A 26 38.92 -9.40 17.99
CA GLY A 26 39.95 -9.85 18.93
C GLY A 26 39.45 -10.76 20.07
N LYS A 27 38.20 -11.26 20.02
CA LYS A 27 37.63 -12.20 21.00
C LYS A 27 36.89 -13.33 20.28
N SER A 28 36.47 -14.33 21.04
CA SER A 28 35.60 -15.39 20.51
C SER A 28 34.24 -14.81 20.10
N ASP A 29 33.75 -15.24 18.94
CA ASP A 29 32.42 -14.92 18.45
C ASP A 29 31.33 -15.43 19.40
N THR A 30 30.21 -14.72 19.48
CA THR A 30 29.13 -15.03 20.43
C THR A 30 27.78 -15.19 19.74
N LEU A 31 26.80 -15.82 20.39
CA LEU A 31 25.43 -15.89 19.86
C LEU A 31 24.61 -14.70 20.33
N LYS A 32 23.98 -14.00 19.38
CA LYS A 32 23.15 -12.82 19.63
C LYS A 32 21.73 -13.01 19.12
N GLY A 33 20.74 -12.70 19.95
CA GLY A 33 19.35 -12.66 19.55
C GLY A 33 19.07 -11.45 18.67
N VAL A 34 18.32 -11.64 17.59
CA VAL A 34 17.97 -10.58 16.64
C VAL A 34 16.47 -10.50 16.43
N THR A 35 16.00 -9.31 16.04
CA THR A 35 14.63 -9.12 15.54
C THR A 35 14.42 -9.93 14.26
N PRO A 36 13.17 -10.28 13.91
CA PRO A 36 12.86 -10.93 12.64
C PRO A 36 13.46 -10.15 11.46
N GLN A 37 14.24 -10.83 10.62
CA GLN A 37 14.94 -10.23 9.48
C GLN A 37 15.20 -11.28 8.39
N LEU A 38 15.20 -10.87 7.13
CA LEU A 38 15.57 -11.73 6.00
C LEU A 38 17.08 -11.64 5.76
N ARG A 39 17.80 -12.74 5.99
CA ARG A 39 19.22 -12.88 5.66
C ARG A 39 19.36 -13.81 4.45
N ILE A 40 19.84 -13.28 3.32
CA ILE A 40 20.15 -14.06 2.11
C ILE A 40 21.68 -14.24 2.05
N PRO A 41 22.20 -15.48 2.14
CA PRO A 41 23.63 -15.71 2.04
C PRO A 41 24.11 -15.37 0.62
N LEU A 42 25.25 -14.69 0.55
CA LEU A 42 25.92 -14.44 -0.72
C LEU A 42 26.76 -15.64 -1.15
N ILE A 43 26.90 -15.83 -2.46
CA ILE A 43 27.74 -16.87 -3.04
C ILE A 43 29.19 -16.40 -2.99
N ASN A 44 30.04 -17.13 -2.26
CA ASN A 44 31.44 -16.76 -2.02
C ASN A 44 32.23 -16.47 -3.31
N SER A 45 32.08 -17.31 -4.34
CA SER A 45 32.77 -17.13 -5.62
C SER A 45 32.35 -15.86 -6.35
N VAL A 46 31.08 -15.46 -6.23
CA VAL A 46 30.57 -14.22 -6.83
C VAL A 46 31.12 -13.00 -6.11
N VAL A 47 31.16 -13.04 -4.77
CA VAL A 47 31.78 -11.98 -3.96
C VAL A 47 33.27 -11.84 -4.27
N GLN A 48 34.00 -12.96 -4.36
CA GLN A 48 35.41 -12.95 -4.73
C GLN A 48 35.62 -12.33 -6.11
N ALA A 49 34.90 -12.79 -7.13
CA ALA A 49 35.07 -12.32 -8.50
C ALA A 49 34.68 -10.84 -8.69
N ASN A 50 33.64 -10.36 -8.02
CA ASN A 50 33.06 -9.04 -8.29
C ASN A 50 33.43 -7.97 -7.26
N ILE A 51 33.84 -8.35 -6.05
CA ILE A 51 34.24 -7.42 -4.99
C ILE A 51 35.72 -7.57 -4.66
N LEU A 52 36.18 -8.74 -4.24
CA LEU A 52 37.54 -8.88 -3.69
C LEU A 52 38.64 -8.84 -4.75
N ASN A 53 38.37 -9.36 -5.95
CA ASN A 53 39.30 -9.34 -7.08
C ASN A 53 39.14 -8.08 -7.95
N SER A 54 38.15 -7.23 -7.64
CA SER A 54 37.93 -5.97 -8.34
C SER A 54 38.75 -4.86 -7.69
N THR A 55 39.31 -3.97 -8.51
CA THR A 55 39.99 -2.77 -8.00
C THR A 55 38.98 -1.62 -7.91
N PHE A 56 38.62 -1.22 -6.69
CA PHE A 56 37.83 -0.01 -6.45
C PHE A 56 38.77 1.11 -5.98
N ILE A 57 38.80 2.20 -6.74
CA ILE A 57 39.67 3.36 -6.43
C ILE A 57 39.06 4.22 -5.32
N SER A 58 37.72 4.21 -5.17
CA SER A 58 36.99 4.95 -4.16
C SER A 58 35.65 4.29 -3.82
N GLY A 59 35.01 4.73 -2.72
CA GLY A 59 33.64 4.33 -2.39
C GLY A 59 32.60 4.73 -3.45
N SER A 60 32.82 5.85 -4.16
CA SER A 60 31.96 6.26 -5.28
C SER A 60 32.09 5.33 -6.49
N ASP A 61 33.29 4.84 -6.77
CA ASP A 61 33.51 3.89 -7.87
C ASP A 61 32.87 2.55 -7.55
N PHE A 62 32.94 2.12 -6.28
CA PHE A 62 32.21 0.94 -5.82
C PHE A 62 30.71 1.05 -6.08
N VAL A 63 30.06 2.16 -5.70
CA VAL A 63 28.61 2.34 -5.92
C VAL A 63 28.27 2.32 -7.41
N LYS A 64 29.05 3.01 -8.25
CA LYS A 64 28.85 3.06 -9.70
C LYS A 64 29.00 1.70 -10.38
N ILE A 65 30.00 0.92 -9.97
CA ILE A 65 30.32 -0.39 -10.57
C ILE A 65 29.37 -1.47 -10.04
N PHE A 66 29.07 -1.46 -8.73
CA PHE A 66 28.23 -2.47 -8.09
C PHE A 66 26.75 -2.30 -8.45
N GLY A 67 26.26 -1.06 -8.61
CA GLY A 67 24.89 -0.76 -9.08
C GLY A 67 23.75 -1.16 -8.15
N GLY A 68 24.03 -1.91 -7.08
CA GLY A 68 23.06 -2.33 -6.06
C GLY A 68 22.54 -3.75 -6.22
N LEU A 69 21.66 -4.15 -5.31
CA LEU A 69 21.07 -5.49 -5.26
C LEU A 69 19.56 -5.43 -5.48
N LYS A 70 19.05 -6.33 -6.32
CA LYS A 70 17.62 -6.57 -6.48
C LYS A 70 17.26 -7.91 -5.86
N VAL A 71 16.33 -7.90 -4.91
CA VAL A 71 15.75 -9.12 -4.36
C VAL A 71 14.45 -9.43 -5.10
N SER A 72 14.29 -10.66 -5.56
CA SER A 72 13.08 -11.12 -6.23
C SER A 72 12.79 -12.58 -5.89
N ILE A 73 11.51 -12.94 -5.88
CA ILE A 73 11.09 -14.34 -5.71
C ILE A 73 11.46 -15.12 -6.97
N ASN A 74 12.10 -16.27 -6.79
CA ASN A 74 12.23 -17.25 -7.86
C ASN A 74 10.89 -17.99 -8.04
N LYS A 75 10.07 -17.51 -8.98
CA LYS A 75 8.71 -18.01 -9.20
C LYS A 75 8.64 -19.48 -9.57
N THR A 76 9.62 -20.00 -10.31
CA THR A 76 9.63 -21.41 -10.76
C THR A 76 10.03 -22.37 -9.64
N ALA A 77 10.82 -21.90 -8.67
CA ALA A 77 11.26 -22.68 -7.52
C ALA A 77 10.36 -22.50 -6.28
N SER A 78 9.27 -21.72 -6.38
CA SER A 78 8.34 -21.46 -5.28
C SER A 78 7.09 -22.32 -5.42
N SER A 79 6.65 -22.95 -4.33
CA SER A 79 5.40 -23.72 -4.27
C SER A 79 4.48 -23.15 -3.18
N GLY A 80 3.17 -23.39 -3.31
CA GLY A 80 2.17 -22.94 -2.34
C GLY A 80 1.71 -21.48 -2.52
N PRO A 81 0.86 -20.96 -1.60
CA PRO A 81 0.39 -19.58 -1.64
C PRO A 81 1.57 -18.62 -1.45
N LEU A 82 1.85 -17.81 -2.47
CA LEU A 82 2.84 -16.74 -2.39
C LEU A 82 2.32 -15.61 -1.50
N GLY A 83 3.25 -14.83 -0.94
CA GLY A 83 2.95 -13.69 -0.09
C GLY A 83 3.64 -12.42 -0.55
N ILE A 84 3.19 -11.30 -0.02
CA ILE A 84 3.85 -10.00 -0.15
C ILE A 84 4.41 -9.64 1.22
N ALA A 85 5.69 -9.31 1.27
CA ALA A 85 6.37 -8.89 2.49
C ALA A 85 6.82 -7.44 2.37
N PHE A 86 6.59 -6.69 3.44
CA PHE A 86 7.08 -5.33 3.61
C PHE A 86 8.32 -5.39 4.52
N PHE A 87 9.36 -4.65 4.16
CA PHE A 87 10.61 -4.58 4.89
C PHE A 87 10.83 -3.16 5.39
N ASP A 88 11.17 -3.03 6.67
CA ASP A 88 11.63 -1.78 7.24
C ASP A 88 13.13 -1.60 6.98
N PHE A 89 13.46 -0.64 6.12
CA PHE A 89 14.84 -0.28 5.77
C PHE A 89 15.41 0.87 6.60
N ALA A 90 14.65 1.43 7.55
CA ALA A 90 15.12 2.54 8.38
C ALA A 90 16.02 2.09 9.55
N GLY A 91 15.91 0.82 9.97
CA GLY A 91 16.71 0.27 11.07
C GLY A 91 18.15 -0.08 10.71
N MET A 92 19.03 -0.15 11.71
CA MET A 92 20.45 -0.52 11.56
C MET A 92 20.68 -1.97 11.08
N ASN A 93 19.63 -2.80 11.08
CA ASN A 93 19.69 -4.20 10.65
C ASN A 93 19.61 -4.35 9.11
N SER A 94 19.30 -3.28 8.39
CA SER A 94 19.22 -3.26 6.94
C SER A 94 20.59 -2.97 6.33
N LYS A 95 21.30 -4.01 5.91
CA LYS A 95 22.69 -3.92 5.46
C LYS A 95 23.12 -5.11 4.61
N LEU A 96 24.14 -4.88 3.81
CA LEU A 96 24.99 -5.93 3.26
C LEU A 96 26.17 -6.15 4.23
N GLU A 97 26.41 -7.40 4.61
CA GLU A 97 27.49 -7.81 5.50
C GLU A 97 28.46 -8.72 4.74
N LEU A 98 29.75 -8.37 4.75
CA LEU A 98 30.82 -9.20 4.21
C LEU A 98 31.72 -9.67 5.35
N TYR A 99 31.84 -10.99 5.49
CA TYR A 99 32.74 -11.64 6.42
C TYR A 99 33.95 -12.16 5.67
N PHE A 100 35.15 -11.72 6.04
CA PHE A 100 36.39 -12.15 5.41
C PHE A 100 37.49 -12.37 6.43
N LYS A 101 38.42 -13.27 6.09
CA LYS A 101 39.61 -13.50 6.91
C LYS A 101 40.70 -12.52 6.51
N LYS A 102 41.29 -11.84 7.48
CA LYS A 102 42.52 -11.05 7.29
C LYS A 102 43.63 -11.61 8.17
N ASP A 103 44.86 -11.50 7.70
CA ASP A 103 46.02 -11.85 8.51
C ASP A 103 46.17 -10.82 9.64
N LYS A 104 46.47 -11.32 10.85
CA LYS A 104 46.66 -10.49 12.04
C LYS A 104 48.13 -10.10 12.17
N ALA A 105 48.40 -8.90 12.67
CA ALA A 105 49.75 -8.54 13.13
C ALA A 105 50.18 -9.51 14.25
N GLY A 106 51.28 -10.24 14.04
CA GLY A 106 51.78 -11.28 14.96
C GLY A 106 51.40 -12.71 14.60
N GLY A 107 50.78 -12.95 13.43
CA GLY A 107 50.48 -14.29 12.91
C GLY A 107 49.05 -14.78 13.18
N GLY A 108 48.58 -15.68 12.32
CA GLY A 108 47.21 -16.19 12.34
C GLY A 108 46.22 -15.32 11.53
N ARG A 109 44.96 -15.80 11.42
CA ARG A 109 43.88 -15.14 10.68
C ARG A 109 42.70 -14.84 11.59
N ASP A 110 42.19 -13.62 11.53
CA ASP A 110 40.99 -13.19 12.25
C ASP A 110 39.81 -12.99 11.28
N THR A 111 38.58 -13.21 11.74
CA THR A 111 37.38 -12.85 10.98
C THR A 111 37.11 -11.36 11.14
N VAL A 112 36.94 -10.66 10.04
CA VAL A 112 36.51 -9.26 10.04
C VAL A 112 35.20 -9.13 9.30
N LEU A 113 34.38 -8.22 9.81
CA LEU A 113 33.11 -7.81 9.23
C LEU A 113 33.29 -6.43 8.58
N ALA A 114 32.88 -6.33 7.32
CA ALA A 114 32.57 -5.05 6.68
C ALA A 114 31.06 -4.92 6.50
N GLU A 115 30.51 -3.78 6.90
CA GLU A 115 29.07 -3.50 6.82
C GLU A 115 28.82 -2.37 5.82
N PHE A 116 27.80 -2.57 4.99
CA PHE A 116 27.31 -1.60 4.02
C PHE A 116 25.84 -1.33 4.34
N PRO A 117 25.54 -0.32 5.18
CA PRO A 117 24.17 -0.04 5.59
C PRO A 117 23.31 0.43 4.41
N ILE A 118 22.09 -0.07 4.35
CA ILE A 118 21.03 0.47 3.50
C ILE A 118 20.43 1.64 4.26
N SER A 119 20.56 2.84 3.69
CA SER A 119 20.02 4.06 4.28
C SER A 119 19.09 4.72 3.29
N THR A 120 17.80 4.82 3.65
CA THR A 120 16.77 5.44 2.81
C THR A 120 17.00 6.93 2.56
N SER A 121 17.83 7.60 3.38
CA SER A 121 18.18 9.01 3.21
C SER A 121 19.39 9.25 2.30
N ARG A 122 20.19 8.21 2.02
CA ARG A 122 21.41 8.32 1.19
C ARG A 122 21.34 7.53 -0.10
N ASN A 123 20.59 6.42 -0.10
CA ASN A 123 20.44 5.54 -1.26
C ASN A 123 18.94 5.25 -1.47
N PRO A 124 18.41 5.41 -2.69
CA PRO A 124 17.00 5.12 -2.96
C PRO A 124 16.75 3.61 -2.83
N VAL A 125 15.82 3.24 -1.94
CA VAL A 125 15.24 1.90 -1.90
C VAL A 125 13.95 1.95 -2.69
N ALA A 126 13.85 1.13 -3.73
CA ALA A 126 12.69 1.08 -4.60
C ALA A 126 12.14 -0.35 -4.69
N ALA A 127 10.82 -0.45 -4.79
CA ALA A 127 10.12 -1.69 -5.12
C ALA A 127 9.41 -1.52 -6.46
N THR A 128 9.35 -2.59 -7.25
CA THR A 128 8.60 -2.62 -8.51
C THR A 128 7.46 -3.62 -8.38
N PHE A 129 6.25 -3.17 -8.72
CA PHE A 129 5.05 -3.99 -8.71
C PHE A 129 4.51 -4.08 -10.14
N THR A 130 4.00 -5.26 -10.51
CA THR A 130 3.34 -5.47 -11.80
C THR A 130 2.14 -6.35 -11.58
N HIS A 131 0.97 -5.87 -12.01
CA HIS A 131 -0.29 -6.59 -11.90
C HIS A 131 -0.63 -7.22 -13.25
N ASN A 132 -1.04 -8.49 -13.24
CA ASN A 132 -1.56 -9.16 -14.41
C ASN A 132 -3.06 -9.45 -14.19
N TYR A 133 -3.91 -8.74 -14.93
CA TYR A 133 -5.37 -8.89 -14.84
C TYR A 133 -5.95 -9.77 -15.95
N THR A 134 -5.12 -10.28 -16.87
CA THR A 134 -5.58 -11.10 -18.00
C THR A 134 -6.40 -12.30 -17.52
N GLY A 135 -7.58 -12.50 -18.13
CA GLY A 135 -8.49 -13.58 -17.77
C GLY A 135 -9.30 -13.36 -16.48
N THR A 136 -9.24 -12.16 -15.88
CA THR A 136 -9.99 -11.83 -14.66
C THR A 136 -11.15 -10.87 -14.96
N ALA A 137 -12.15 -10.82 -14.07
CA ALA A 137 -13.21 -9.83 -14.13
C ALA A 137 -12.70 -8.38 -14.05
N VAL A 138 -11.54 -8.16 -13.41
CA VAL A 138 -10.90 -6.84 -13.34
C VAL A 138 -10.53 -6.34 -14.74
N ALA A 139 -9.94 -7.21 -15.59
CA ALA A 139 -9.62 -6.84 -16.97
C ALA A 139 -10.87 -6.47 -17.76
N THR A 140 -11.97 -7.21 -17.59
CA THR A 140 -13.25 -6.88 -18.25
C THR A 140 -13.75 -5.48 -17.88
N GLN A 141 -13.69 -5.10 -16.59
CA GLN A 141 -14.11 -3.77 -16.13
C GLN A 141 -13.16 -2.67 -16.63
N LEU A 142 -11.85 -2.92 -16.63
CA LEU A 142 -10.85 -1.96 -17.12
C LEU A 142 -11.01 -1.68 -18.62
N SER A 143 -11.41 -2.68 -19.41
CA SER A 143 -11.70 -2.51 -20.83
C SER A 143 -13.03 -1.79 -21.09
N ASN A 144 -13.92 -1.70 -20.09
CA ASN A 144 -15.26 -1.11 -20.23
C ASN A 144 -15.60 -0.21 -19.02
N PRO A 145 -14.82 0.85 -18.74
CA PRO A 145 -14.91 1.60 -17.50
C PRO A 145 -16.21 2.41 -17.35
N SER A 146 -16.97 2.61 -18.43
CA SER A 146 -18.26 3.30 -18.44
C SER A 146 -19.45 2.39 -18.08
N VAL A 147 -19.23 1.08 -18.02
CA VAL A 147 -20.28 0.11 -17.69
C VAL A 147 -20.36 -0.05 -16.17
N GLN A 148 -21.58 -0.05 -15.63
CA GLN A 148 -21.80 -0.28 -14.21
C GLN A 148 -21.95 -1.78 -13.92
N TYR A 149 -20.99 -2.34 -13.20
CA TYR A 149 -20.95 -3.75 -12.82
C TYR A 149 -21.51 -3.97 -11.41
N PRO A 150 -22.11 -5.13 -11.09
CA PRO A 150 -22.69 -5.41 -9.77
C PRO A 150 -21.70 -5.26 -8.59
N ILE A 151 -20.44 -5.61 -8.84
CA ILE A 151 -19.32 -5.45 -7.90
C ILE A 151 -18.16 -4.76 -8.61
N THR A 152 -17.25 -4.19 -7.84
CA THR A 152 -16.01 -3.59 -8.33
C THR A 152 -14.87 -3.85 -7.34
N TYR A 153 -13.65 -3.52 -7.75
CA TYR A 153 -12.43 -4.02 -7.13
C TYR A 153 -11.50 -2.87 -6.77
N LEU A 154 -10.91 -2.96 -5.57
CA LEU A 154 -9.82 -2.11 -5.14
C LEU A 154 -8.62 -2.96 -4.75
N GLN A 155 -7.44 -2.53 -5.15
CA GLN A 155 -6.19 -3.24 -4.86
C GLN A 155 -5.06 -2.26 -4.56
N GLY A 156 -4.34 -2.50 -3.46
CA GLY A 156 -3.13 -1.77 -3.09
C GLY A 156 -1.96 -2.01 -4.06
N LEU A 157 -0.76 -1.57 -3.67
CA LEU A 157 0.45 -1.58 -4.51
C LEU A 157 0.24 -0.89 -5.86
N ALA A 158 -0.35 0.30 -5.83
CA ALA A 158 -0.72 1.05 -7.04
C ALA A 158 -1.59 0.25 -8.03
N GLY A 159 -2.42 -0.66 -7.53
CA GLY A 159 -3.37 -1.44 -8.33
C GLY A 159 -4.62 -0.64 -8.73
N VAL A 160 -5.74 -1.34 -8.85
CA VAL A 160 -7.01 -0.74 -9.28
C VAL A 160 -7.70 0.09 -8.20
N ARG A 161 -8.39 1.13 -8.66
CA ARG A 161 -9.22 2.06 -7.88
C ARG A 161 -10.63 2.12 -8.46
N THR A 162 -11.61 2.46 -7.63
CA THR A 162 -13.01 2.57 -8.06
C THR A 162 -13.41 4.04 -8.18
N LYS A 163 -13.99 4.43 -9.31
CA LYS A 163 -14.64 5.74 -9.47
C LYS A 163 -16.05 5.71 -8.89
N ILE A 164 -16.42 6.73 -8.14
CA ILE A 164 -17.77 7.02 -7.67
C ILE A 164 -18.24 8.31 -8.35
N SER A 165 -19.54 8.42 -8.59
CA SER A 165 -20.17 9.62 -9.11
C SER A 165 -21.53 9.83 -8.46
N PHE A 166 -21.97 11.08 -8.40
CA PHE A 166 -23.23 11.49 -7.76
C PHE A 166 -24.27 12.02 -8.78
N PRO A 167 -24.62 11.26 -9.83
CA PRO A 167 -25.39 11.77 -10.98
C PRO A 167 -26.84 12.16 -10.67
N HIS A 168 -27.32 11.88 -9.46
CA HIS A 168 -28.71 12.13 -9.04
C HIS A 168 -28.83 13.16 -7.93
N LEU A 169 -27.71 13.77 -7.51
CA LEU A 169 -27.70 14.70 -6.40
C LEU A 169 -28.50 15.97 -6.71
N GLN A 170 -28.34 16.55 -7.91
CA GLN A 170 -29.12 17.71 -8.34
C GLN A 170 -30.61 17.38 -8.51
N LYS A 171 -30.93 16.18 -9.06
CA LYS A 171 -32.32 15.74 -9.21
C LYS A 171 -33.01 15.63 -7.84
N PHE A 172 -32.29 15.13 -6.84
CA PHE A 172 -32.76 15.06 -5.46
C PHE A 172 -33.04 16.46 -4.90
N ALA A 173 -32.11 17.41 -5.00
CA ALA A 173 -32.31 18.77 -4.51
C ALA A 173 -33.50 19.46 -5.20
N ASN A 174 -33.63 19.33 -6.52
CA ASN A 174 -34.76 19.89 -7.26
C ASN A 174 -36.12 19.30 -6.80
N SER A 175 -36.14 18.05 -6.32
CA SER A 175 -37.37 17.43 -5.82
C SER A 175 -37.76 17.86 -4.40
N VAL A 176 -36.81 18.26 -3.56
CA VAL A 176 -37.06 18.57 -2.14
C VAL A 176 -37.01 20.06 -1.81
N GLY A 177 -36.50 20.89 -2.72
CA GLY A 177 -36.27 22.32 -2.52
C GLY A 177 -34.86 22.63 -2.01
N LYS A 178 -34.64 23.88 -1.59
CA LYS A 178 -33.36 24.30 -1.03
C LYS A 178 -33.12 23.58 0.30
N ILE A 179 -31.95 23.00 0.47
CA ILE A 179 -31.59 22.22 1.66
C ILE A 179 -30.22 22.60 2.21
N VAL A 180 -30.08 22.44 3.52
CA VAL A 180 -28.78 22.48 4.22
C VAL A 180 -28.48 21.07 4.70
N ILE A 181 -27.32 20.54 4.34
CA ILE A 181 -26.86 19.22 4.77
C ILE A 181 -26.28 19.34 6.18
N ASN A 182 -26.92 18.68 7.14
CA ASN A 182 -26.44 18.58 8.53
C ASN A 182 -25.37 17.49 8.66
N LYS A 183 -25.55 16.40 7.89
CA LYS A 183 -24.59 15.28 7.82
C LYS A 183 -24.77 14.55 6.50
N ALA A 184 -23.67 14.16 5.86
CA ALA A 184 -23.69 13.17 4.79
C ALA A 184 -22.67 12.06 5.04
N GLU A 185 -23.09 10.81 4.88
CA GLU A 185 -22.25 9.63 5.06
C GLU A 185 -22.22 8.81 3.78
N LEU A 186 -21.02 8.59 3.24
CA LEU A 186 -20.79 7.62 2.17
C LEU A 186 -20.49 6.26 2.80
N VAL A 187 -21.43 5.34 2.70
CA VAL A 187 -21.32 3.96 3.21
C VAL A 187 -20.95 3.03 2.06
N VAL A 188 -19.84 2.32 2.23
CA VAL A 188 -19.24 1.42 1.23
C VAL A 188 -19.20 0.00 1.82
N PRO A 189 -20.23 -0.83 1.58
CA PRO A 189 -20.22 -2.22 2.00
C PRO A 189 -19.28 -3.06 1.13
N ILE A 190 -18.65 -4.06 1.74
CA ILE A 190 -17.89 -5.07 0.98
C ILE A 190 -18.85 -6.11 0.39
N SER A 191 -18.41 -6.81 -0.64
CA SER A 191 -19.17 -7.95 -1.15
C SER A 191 -19.08 -9.13 -0.18
N THR A 192 -20.23 -9.74 0.12
CA THR A 192 -20.33 -10.89 1.03
C THR A 192 -19.39 -12.03 0.59
N GLY A 193 -18.66 -12.62 1.54
CA GLY A 193 -17.77 -13.75 1.29
C GLY A 193 -16.43 -13.38 0.63
N THR A 194 -16.08 -12.10 0.54
CA THR A 194 -14.84 -11.64 -0.12
C THR A 194 -13.70 -11.26 0.84
N ASP A 195 -13.90 -11.42 2.14
CA ASP A 195 -12.96 -11.06 3.22
C ASP A 195 -12.39 -12.27 3.99
N GLY A 196 -12.50 -13.48 3.42
CA GLY A 196 -11.91 -14.69 3.99
C GLY A 196 -10.39 -14.72 3.87
N LEU A 197 -9.71 -15.31 4.87
CA LEU A 197 -8.25 -15.52 4.82
C LEU A 197 -7.84 -16.41 3.64
N PRO A 198 -6.68 -16.14 3.00
CA PRO A 198 -5.67 -15.13 3.33
C PRO A 198 -5.97 -13.71 2.81
N PHE A 199 -7.16 -13.48 2.25
CA PHE A 199 -7.53 -12.27 1.54
C PHE A 199 -8.55 -11.44 2.33
N ALA A 200 -8.19 -11.06 3.55
CA ALA A 200 -9.00 -10.15 4.36
C ALA A 200 -9.25 -8.82 3.62
N ALA A 201 -10.36 -8.18 3.95
CA ALA A 201 -10.66 -6.84 3.45
C ALA A 201 -9.58 -5.84 3.88
N ALA A 202 -9.33 -4.84 3.03
CA ALA A 202 -8.45 -3.74 3.36
C ALA A 202 -8.85 -3.08 4.69
N LYS A 203 -7.88 -2.72 5.51
CA LYS A 203 -8.16 -2.13 6.83
C LYS A 203 -8.65 -0.69 6.71
N ARG A 204 -8.27 -0.02 5.62
CA ARG A 204 -8.68 1.35 5.34
C ARG A 204 -8.78 1.61 3.84
N LEU A 205 -9.79 2.40 3.47
CA LEU A 205 -9.92 3.01 2.16
C LEU A 205 -9.66 4.51 2.25
N GLY A 206 -9.02 5.05 1.21
CA GLY A 206 -8.93 6.48 0.95
C GLY A 206 -10.03 6.91 -0.01
N LEU A 207 -10.56 8.12 0.19
CA LEU A 207 -11.50 8.79 -0.70
C LEU A 207 -10.91 10.13 -1.12
N TYR A 208 -10.83 10.38 -2.42
CA TYR A 208 -10.31 11.65 -2.95
C TYR A 208 -11.06 12.04 -4.21
N ARG A 209 -10.86 13.28 -4.64
CA ARG A 209 -11.40 13.80 -5.89
C ARG A 209 -10.29 14.20 -6.84
N THR A 210 -10.63 14.51 -8.08
CA THR A 210 -9.72 15.17 -9.01
C THR A 210 -10.19 16.59 -9.31
N ASP A 211 -9.25 17.48 -9.60
CA ASP A 211 -9.57 18.78 -10.20
C ASP A 211 -9.75 18.66 -11.72
N ILE A 212 -9.97 19.81 -12.37
CA ILE A 212 -10.12 19.92 -13.83
C ILE A 212 -8.90 19.42 -14.61
N ALA A 213 -7.70 19.45 -14.02
CA ALA A 213 -6.46 18.97 -14.61
C ALA A 213 -6.20 17.47 -14.31
N GLY A 214 -7.15 16.79 -13.67
CA GLY A 214 -7.03 15.39 -13.27
C GLY A 214 -6.06 15.16 -12.11
N GLN A 215 -5.61 16.22 -11.43
CA GLN A 215 -4.74 16.08 -10.26
C GLN A 215 -5.57 15.69 -9.04
N ARG A 216 -4.98 14.87 -8.18
CA ARG A 216 -5.66 14.36 -6.99
C ARG A 216 -5.77 15.48 -5.96
N GLN A 217 -6.98 15.71 -5.50
CA GLN A 217 -7.30 16.67 -4.46
C GLN A 217 -8.02 15.95 -3.33
N ASP A 218 -7.88 16.52 -2.13
CA ASP A 218 -8.55 16.00 -0.97
C ASP A 218 -10.06 16.26 -1.01
N ILE A 219 -10.82 15.50 -0.23
CA ILE A 219 -12.22 15.80 0.03
C ILE A 219 -12.29 16.92 1.07
N THR A 220 -13.15 17.92 0.85
CA THR A 220 -13.28 19.10 1.71
C THR A 220 -13.44 18.76 3.19
N ASP A 221 -14.23 17.74 3.52
CA ASP A 221 -14.44 17.28 4.89
C ASP A 221 -13.14 16.82 5.58
N ARG A 222 -12.25 16.14 4.86
CA ARG A 222 -10.97 15.71 5.41
C ARG A 222 -10.08 16.90 5.74
N LEU A 223 -9.98 17.88 4.84
CA LEU A 223 -9.23 19.12 5.07
C LEU A 223 -9.77 19.87 6.29
N TYR A 224 -11.10 19.92 6.44
CA TYR A 224 -11.75 20.53 7.60
C TYR A 224 -11.33 19.84 8.91
N PHE A 225 -11.42 18.51 8.97
CA PHE A 225 -11.02 17.76 10.17
C PHE A 225 -9.52 17.83 10.44
N ALA A 226 -8.68 17.80 9.41
CA ALA A 226 -7.23 17.95 9.53
C ALA A 226 -6.85 19.34 10.06
N ALA A 227 -7.52 20.40 9.59
CA ALA A 227 -7.30 21.75 10.11
C ALA A 227 -7.75 21.90 11.57
N GLN A 228 -8.82 21.21 11.97
CA GLN A 228 -9.37 21.30 13.33
C GLN A 228 -8.62 20.43 14.34
N TYR A 229 -8.10 19.27 13.93
CA TYR A 229 -7.58 18.23 14.84
C TYR A 229 -6.20 17.67 14.47
N GLY A 230 -5.57 18.13 13.38
CA GLY A 230 -4.32 17.62 12.82
C GLY A 230 -4.50 16.34 11.99
N ASP A 231 -3.68 16.13 10.95
CA ASP A 231 -3.84 15.02 9.98
C ASP A 231 -3.84 13.62 10.64
N THR A 232 -2.71 13.20 11.21
CA THR A 232 -2.53 11.82 11.71
C THR A 232 -2.95 11.62 13.16
N ALA A 233 -3.06 12.70 13.94
CA ALA A 233 -3.30 12.65 15.38
C ALA A 233 -4.77 12.86 15.79
N GLY A 234 -5.65 13.26 14.87
CA GLY A 234 -7.05 13.50 15.24
C GLY A 234 -8.06 13.62 14.10
N GLY A 235 -7.72 14.24 12.97
CA GLY A 235 -8.65 14.55 11.88
C GLY A 235 -9.07 13.34 11.04
N ASP A 236 -8.10 12.50 10.68
CA ASP A 236 -8.29 11.28 9.89
C ASP A 236 -9.37 10.32 10.41
N PRO A 237 -9.41 10.01 11.73
CA PRO A 237 -10.49 9.25 12.35
C PRO A 237 -11.89 9.80 12.11
N PHE A 238 -12.07 11.13 12.12
CA PHE A 238 -13.38 11.76 11.89
C PHE A 238 -13.82 11.69 10.43
N PHE A 239 -12.87 11.79 9.49
CA PHE A 239 -13.17 11.62 8.08
C PHE A 239 -13.58 10.18 7.74
N GLY A 240 -12.92 9.20 8.36
CA GLY A 240 -13.30 7.79 8.33
C GLY A 240 -12.51 6.93 7.34
N GLY A 241 -13.21 6.02 6.66
CA GLY A 241 -12.64 5.05 5.72
C GLY A 241 -12.06 3.80 6.37
N TYR A 242 -12.21 3.62 7.69
CA TYR A 242 -11.77 2.42 8.41
C TYR A 242 -12.75 1.27 8.24
N PHE A 243 -12.24 0.04 8.13
CA PHE A 243 -13.10 -1.14 7.99
C PHE A 243 -13.79 -1.49 9.32
N ASP A 244 -15.12 -1.49 9.30
CA ASP A 244 -15.95 -2.05 10.36
C ASP A 244 -16.17 -3.54 10.08
N SER A 245 -15.50 -4.41 10.84
CA SER A 245 -15.55 -5.86 10.65
C SER A 245 -16.87 -6.50 11.08
N LEU A 246 -17.66 -5.82 11.92
CA LEU A 246 -18.98 -6.29 12.37
C LEU A 246 -20.04 -5.96 11.32
N LYS A 247 -20.01 -4.74 10.78
CA LYS A 247 -20.95 -4.28 9.75
C LYS A 247 -20.50 -4.57 8.32
N LYS A 248 -19.25 -5.02 8.13
CA LYS A 248 -18.64 -5.35 6.83
C LYS A 248 -18.67 -4.16 5.85
N GLN A 249 -18.29 -2.99 6.32
CA GLN A 249 -18.36 -1.74 5.54
C GLN A 249 -17.29 -0.72 5.92
N TYR A 250 -17.13 0.29 5.07
CA TYR A 250 -16.41 1.53 5.37
C TYR A 250 -17.40 2.70 5.36
N VAL A 251 -17.14 3.72 6.17
CA VAL A 251 -17.96 4.94 6.21
C VAL A 251 -17.06 6.16 6.10
N PHE A 252 -17.42 7.10 5.23
CA PHE A 252 -16.79 8.41 5.14
C PHE A 252 -17.78 9.52 5.47
N ILE A 253 -17.32 10.55 6.16
CA ILE A 253 -18.08 11.80 6.33
C ILE A 253 -17.78 12.71 5.14
N VAL A 254 -18.83 13.06 4.38
CA VAL A 254 -18.75 13.84 3.13
C VAL A 254 -19.74 15.01 3.13
N THR A 255 -20.08 15.52 4.30
CA THR A 255 -21.09 16.57 4.54
C THR A 255 -20.81 17.82 3.71
N ASN A 256 -19.61 18.39 3.86
CA ASN A 256 -19.23 19.63 3.18
C ASN A 256 -19.08 19.40 1.68
N TYR A 257 -18.51 18.27 1.28
CA TYR A 257 -18.34 17.93 -0.13
C TYR A 257 -19.68 17.83 -0.86
N ILE A 258 -20.65 17.12 -0.29
CA ILE A 258 -21.99 16.99 -0.88
C ILE A 258 -22.73 18.33 -0.91
N GLN A 259 -22.60 19.17 0.13
CA GLN A 259 -23.17 20.52 0.12
C GLN A 259 -22.56 21.37 -1.01
N GLN A 260 -21.24 21.33 -1.21
CA GLN A 260 -20.59 22.12 -2.25
C GLN A 260 -20.98 21.68 -3.67
N LEU A 261 -21.15 20.38 -3.89
CA LEU A 261 -21.68 19.85 -5.16
C LEU A 261 -23.13 20.33 -5.41
N LEU A 262 -23.96 20.38 -4.37
CA LEU A 262 -25.33 20.88 -4.46
C LEU A 262 -25.41 22.38 -4.72
N ASP A 263 -24.55 23.16 -4.09
CA ASP A 263 -24.48 24.62 -4.23
C ASP A 263 -23.82 25.05 -5.56
N GLY A 264 -23.30 24.11 -6.35
CA GLY A 264 -22.53 24.39 -7.57
C GLY A 264 -21.17 25.06 -7.31
N ARG A 265 -20.70 25.04 -6.06
CA ARG A 265 -19.38 25.56 -5.67
C ARG A 265 -18.26 24.57 -5.94
N GLU A 266 -18.61 23.32 -6.22
CA GLU A 266 -17.69 22.24 -6.55
C GLU A 266 -18.21 21.45 -7.74
N THR A 267 -17.29 20.98 -8.60
CA THR A 267 -17.63 20.12 -9.74
C THR A 267 -16.99 18.74 -9.56
N ASP A 268 -17.76 17.67 -9.71
CA ASP A 268 -17.25 16.29 -9.66
C ASP A 268 -16.53 15.93 -10.97
N TYR A 269 -15.26 16.34 -11.11
CA TYR A 269 -14.39 15.89 -12.20
C TYR A 269 -14.01 14.40 -12.06
N GLY A 270 -14.16 13.85 -10.85
CA GLY A 270 -14.02 12.44 -10.57
C GLY A 270 -13.74 12.20 -9.09
N THR A 271 -14.57 11.38 -8.46
CA THR A 271 -14.39 10.93 -7.08
C THR A 271 -13.91 9.48 -7.08
N TYR A 272 -12.91 9.14 -6.26
CA TYR A 272 -12.28 7.81 -6.30
C TYR A 272 -12.06 7.24 -4.91
N LEU A 273 -12.34 5.95 -4.78
CA LEU A 273 -11.90 5.12 -3.67
C LEU A 273 -10.59 4.40 -4.03
N MET A 274 -9.69 4.28 -3.06
CA MET A 274 -8.46 3.47 -3.17
C MET A 274 -8.11 2.78 -1.86
N VAL A 275 -7.30 1.73 -1.91
CA VAL A 275 -6.69 1.14 -0.70
C VAL A 275 -5.61 2.07 -0.15
N THR A 276 -5.59 2.28 1.16
CA THR A 276 -4.57 3.05 1.87
C THR A 276 -4.11 2.29 3.13
N PRO A 277 -2.90 2.53 3.64
CA PRO A 277 -2.50 1.96 4.93
C PRO A 277 -3.47 2.34 6.05
N GLN A 278 -3.56 1.50 7.08
CA GLN A 278 -4.42 1.78 8.23
C GLN A 278 -3.98 3.04 9.00
N SER A 279 -2.68 3.23 9.18
CA SER A 279 -2.08 4.30 9.99
C SER A 279 -1.91 5.62 9.23
N GLU A 280 -2.05 5.61 7.91
CA GLU A 280 -1.79 6.77 7.05
C GLU A 280 -2.84 6.83 5.95
N PHE A 281 -3.48 7.98 5.80
CA PHE A 281 -4.33 8.23 4.65
C PHE A 281 -3.51 8.84 3.53
N LEU A 282 -3.29 8.05 2.49
CA LEU A 282 -2.49 8.42 1.33
C LEU A 282 -3.43 8.53 0.14
N TYR A 283 -3.66 9.76 -0.32
CA TYR A 283 -4.41 10.02 -1.55
C TYR A 283 -3.54 10.60 -2.67
N GLN A 284 -2.56 11.44 -2.33
CA GLN A 284 -1.73 12.16 -3.30
C GLN A 284 -0.90 11.21 -4.17
N THR A 285 -0.41 10.12 -3.58
CA THR A 285 0.35 9.10 -4.29
C THR A 285 -0.32 7.74 -4.13
N PRO A 286 -0.36 6.90 -5.19
CA PRO A 286 -0.71 5.50 -5.01
C PRO A 286 0.32 4.86 -4.07
N SER A 287 -0.13 4.52 -2.87
CA SER A 287 0.73 3.92 -1.86
C SER A 287 1.24 2.54 -2.31
N GLY A 288 2.57 2.38 -2.29
CA GLY A 288 3.24 1.09 -2.32
C GLY A 288 3.39 0.45 -0.93
N SER A 289 2.75 1.00 0.11
CA SER A 289 2.86 0.59 1.51
C SER A 289 1.66 -0.22 2.04
N SER A 290 0.67 -0.51 1.19
CA SER A 290 -0.37 -1.50 1.46
C SER A 290 -0.57 -2.44 0.26
N ALA A 291 -0.65 -3.74 0.53
CA ALA A 291 -0.95 -4.79 -0.45
C ALA A 291 -2.36 -5.37 -0.28
N GLU A 292 -3.17 -4.71 0.53
CA GLU A 292 -4.52 -5.15 0.81
C GLU A 292 -5.43 -4.96 -0.41
N ARG A 293 -6.58 -5.61 -0.38
CA ARG A 293 -7.58 -5.54 -1.46
C ARG A 293 -8.97 -5.56 -0.86
N VAL A 294 -9.95 -5.13 -1.65
CA VAL A 294 -11.34 -5.32 -1.29
C VAL A 294 -12.21 -5.41 -2.54
N VAL A 295 -13.25 -6.24 -2.45
CA VAL A 295 -14.34 -6.26 -3.40
C VAL A 295 -15.50 -5.52 -2.76
N ILE A 296 -15.98 -4.46 -3.40
CA ILE A 296 -17.13 -3.70 -2.94
C ILE A 296 -18.28 -3.91 -3.90
N GLY A 297 -19.52 -3.84 -3.41
CA GLY A 297 -20.64 -3.79 -4.33
C GLY A 297 -20.77 -2.42 -4.97
N SER A 298 -21.81 -2.24 -5.78
CA SER A 298 -22.01 -1.03 -6.58
C SER A 298 -23.47 -0.58 -6.54
N GLY A 299 -23.73 0.57 -7.17
CA GLY A 299 -25.09 1.02 -7.47
C GLY A 299 -25.76 0.35 -8.68
N ALA A 300 -25.19 -0.72 -9.27
CA ALA A 300 -25.69 -1.32 -10.49
C ALA A 300 -27.15 -1.80 -10.33
N LYS A 301 -27.95 -1.50 -11.34
CA LYS A 301 -29.36 -1.87 -11.43
C LYS A 301 -29.59 -2.71 -12.69
N ASN A 302 -30.55 -3.62 -12.62
CA ASN A 302 -31.06 -4.29 -13.81
C ASN A 302 -31.86 -3.30 -14.69
N PRO A 303 -32.25 -3.67 -15.92
CA PRO A 303 -33.05 -2.80 -16.79
C PRO A 303 -34.38 -2.33 -16.18
N ALA A 304 -34.93 -3.08 -15.22
CA ALA A 304 -36.14 -2.72 -14.47
C ALA A 304 -35.88 -1.71 -13.33
N GLY A 305 -34.63 -1.26 -13.15
CA GLY A 305 -34.26 -0.28 -12.11
C GLY A 305 -34.02 -0.88 -10.72
N THR A 306 -34.12 -2.20 -10.56
CA THR A 306 -33.88 -2.92 -9.31
C THR A 306 -32.38 -3.11 -9.08
N PRO A 307 -31.83 -2.85 -7.88
CA PRO A 307 -30.44 -3.15 -7.58
C PRO A 307 -30.09 -4.61 -7.86
N ILE A 308 -28.98 -4.86 -8.57
CA ILE A 308 -28.52 -6.23 -8.88
C ILE A 308 -27.99 -6.92 -7.62
N ASN A 309 -27.41 -6.16 -6.68
CA ASN A 309 -26.89 -6.68 -5.42
C ASN A 309 -27.40 -5.81 -4.25
N PRO A 310 -28.64 -6.03 -3.76
CA PRO A 310 -29.29 -5.13 -2.83
C PRO A 310 -28.63 -5.07 -1.44
N THR A 311 -27.92 -6.13 -1.04
CA THR A 311 -27.26 -6.22 0.27
C THR A 311 -25.89 -5.51 0.31
N ASN A 312 -25.25 -5.30 -0.83
CA ASN A 312 -23.89 -4.76 -0.91
C ASN A 312 -23.83 -3.43 -1.70
N LYS A 313 -24.91 -2.64 -1.68
CA LYS A 313 -24.98 -1.39 -2.43
C LYS A 313 -24.25 -0.25 -1.72
N ILE A 314 -23.43 0.51 -2.45
CA ILE A 314 -22.89 1.79 -1.96
C ILE A 314 -24.05 2.78 -1.71
N GLN A 315 -24.06 3.41 -0.54
CA GLN A 315 -25.11 4.30 -0.09
C GLN A 315 -24.55 5.68 0.25
N LEU A 316 -25.33 6.72 -0.08
CA LEU A 316 -25.10 8.06 0.42
C LEU A 316 -26.29 8.41 1.32
N ASN A 317 -26.05 8.45 2.62
CA ASN A 317 -27.06 8.85 3.61
C ASN A 317 -26.96 10.36 3.80
N ILE A 318 -28.07 11.08 3.61
CA ILE A 318 -28.12 12.54 3.72
C ILE A 318 -29.14 12.92 4.79
N TYR A 319 -28.66 13.62 5.82
CA TYR A 319 -29.47 14.23 6.87
C TYR A 319 -29.49 15.73 6.63
N TYR A 320 -30.66 16.30 6.39
CA TYR A 320 -30.78 17.67 5.91
C TYR A 320 -31.97 18.41 6.52
N THR A 321 -31.87 19.73 6.53
CA THR A 321 -32.94 20.65 6.88
C THR A 321 -33.45 21.32 5.60
N LYS A 322 -34.76 21.35 5.40
CA LYS A 322 -35.37 22.11 4.31
C LYS A 322 -35.39 23.60 4.67
N VAL A 323 -34.98 24.43 3.71
CA VAL A 323 -35.06 25.88 3.82
C VAL A 323 -36.28 26.31 3.02
N ASN A 324 -37.29 26.83 3.72
CA ASN A 324 -38.49 27.41 3.11
C ASN A 324 -38.18 28.74 2.44
#